data_AF-B5Y887-F1
#
_entry.id   AF-B5Y887-F1
#
_cell.length_a   1.000
_cell.length_b   1.000
_cell.length_c   1.000
_cell.angle_alpha   90.00
_cell.angle_beta   90.00
_cell.angle_gamma   90.00
#
_symmetry.space_group_name_H-M   'P 1'
#
loop_
_entity.id
_entity.type
_entity.pdbx_description
1 polymer ?
#
loop_
_entity_poly.entity_id
_entity_poly.type
_entity_poly.pdbx_seq_one_letter_code
_entity_poly.pdbx_strand_id
1 'polypeptide(L)'
;MSYRFLDHTADLGVEVSGESTEELFQSCLDALREWSFHEVGSSEVKHNVELSADTETELWFKFLNEVVFYMDKNEAPLTLSLREYHLGCNCYLRAELTMAEQSKRKQAVKAFTLHNFGFTAQMIFDV
;
A
#
# COMPACT_ATOMS: atom_id res chain seq x y z
N MET A 1 14.09 -4.52 -5.28
CA MET A 1 13.42 -3.21 -5.49
C MET A 1 12.59 -3.35 -6.75
N SER A 2 11.26 -3.39 -6.66
CA SER A 2 10.42 -3.85 -7.79
C SER A 2 9.15 -3.00 -7.98
N TYR A 3 9.35 -1.69 -8.17
CA TYR A 3 8.30 -0.79 -8.67
C TYR A 3 8.88 0.12 -9.75
N ARG A 4 8.01 0.56 -10.67
CA ARG A 4 8.37 1.50 -11.74
C ARG A 4 7.27 2.53 -11.89
N PHE A 5 7.65 3.81 -11.91
CA PHE A 5 6.75 4.90 -12.26
C PHE A 5 6.50 4.91 -13.77
N LEU A 6 5.23 4.99 -14.17
CA LEU A 6 4.83 5.16 -15.56
C LEU A 6 4.51 6.64 -15.81
N ASP A 7 5.12 7.25 -16.82
CA ASP A 7 4.80 8.63 -17.24
C ASP A 7 3.42 8.66 -17.90
N HIS A 8 2.40 9.02 -17.12
CA HIS A 8 1.09 9.43 -17.64
C HIS A 8 0.78 10.85 -17.15
N THR A 9 0.25 11.66 -18.06
CA THR A 9 0.29 13.14 -18.07
C THR A 9 -0.59 13.87 -17.04
N ALA A 10 -1.04 13.22 -15.97
CA ALA A 10 -1.75 13.87 -14.85
C ALA A 10 -1.93 12.94 -13.65
N ASP A 11 -1.93 11.63 -13.89
CA ASP A 11 -2.22 10.59 -12.92
C ASP A 11 -0.98 9.73 -12.67
N LEU A 12 -0.65 9.48 -11.41
CA LEU A 12 0.45 8.61 -11.01
C LEU A 12 0.06 7.15 -11.28
N GLY A 13 0.65 6.53 -12.30
CA GLY A 13 0.63 5.09 -12.49
C GLY A 13 1.78 4.42 -11.74
N VAL A 14 1.48 3.63 -10.71
CA VAL A 14 2.47 2.79 -10.01
C VAL A 14 2.20 1.33 -10.33
N GLU A 15 3.19 0.66 -10.93
CA GLU A 15 3.23 -0.79 -11.00
C GLU A 15 4.10 -1.31 -9.84
N VAL A 16 3.55 -2.24 -9.06
CA VAL A 16 4.15 -2.76 -7.83
C VAL A 16 4.09 -4.27 -7.86
N SER A 17 5.18 -4.90 -7.44
CA SER A 17 5.32 -6.36 -7.35
C SER A 17 6.02 -6.72 -6.05
N GLY A 18 5.71 -7.89 -5.52
CA GLY A 18 6.36 -8.48 -4.35
C GLY A 18 6.37 -10.00 -4.46
N GLU A 19 7.34 -10.64 -3.82
CA GLU A 19 7.46 -12.11 -3.77
C GLU A 19 6.46 -12.73 -2.79
N SER A 20 5.84 -11.90 -1.94
CA SER A 20 4.75 -12.26 -1.04
C SER A 20 3.68 -11.17 -0.98
N THR A 21 2.50 -11.51 -0.45
CA THR A 21 1.42 -10.54 -0.23
C THR A 21 1.88 -9.38 0.65
N GLU A 22 2.60 -9.65 1.74
CA GLU A 22 3.11 -8.62 2.65
C GLU A 22 4.13 -7.71 1.94
N GLU A 23 5.01 -8.27 1.12
CA GLU A 23 5.95 -7.48 0.31
C GLU A 23 5.25 -6.64 -0.75
N LEU A 24 4.14 -7.12 -1.32
CA LEU A 24 3.31 -6.32 -2.23
C LEU A 24 2.72 -5.11 -1.51
N PHE A 25 2.13 -5.31 -0.32
CA PHE A 25 1.63 -4.21 0.52
C PHE A 25 2.76 -3.23 0.87
N GLN A 26 3.92 -3.74 1.28
CA GLN A 26 5.08 -2.92 1.62
C GLN A 26 5.58 -2.10 0.41
N SER A 27 5.64 -2.70 -0.77
CA SER A 27 6.06 -2.02 -2.00
C SER A 27 5.10 -0.90 -2.39
N CYS A 28 3.80 -1.08 -2.17
CA CYS A 28 2.81 -0.01 -2.33
C CYS A 28 3.08 1.17 -1.37
N LEU A 29 3.36 0.88 -0.09
CA LEU A 29 3.66 1.90 0.91
C LEU A 29 4.93 2.69 0.55
N ASP A 30 5.97 2.00 0.10
CA ASP A 30 7.23 2.62 -0.30
C ASP A 30 7.03 3.56 -1.51
N ALA A 31 6.27 3.12 -2.51
CA ALA A 31 5.94 3.96 -3.67
C ALA A 31 5.12 5.20 -3.27
N LEU A 32 4.15 5.05 -2.36
CA LEU A 32 3.37 6.16 -1.82
C LEU A 32 4.23 7.15 -1.04
N ARG A 33 5.16 6.66 -0.22
CA ARG A 33 6.10 7.48 0.56
C ARG A 33 6.98 8.30 -0.38
N GLU A 34 7.66 7.64 -1.32
CA GLU A 34 8.60 8.29 -2.24
C GLU A 34 7.90 9.35 -3.10
N TRP A 35 6.68 9.06 -3.54
CA TRP A 35 5.90 10.02 -4.29
C TRP A 35 5.50 11.23 -3.44
N SER A 36 5.05 11.01 -2.20
CA SER A 36 4.28 12.00 -1.45
C SER A 36 5.08 12.79 -0.43
N PHE A 37 6.30 12.37 -0.08
CA PHE A 37 7.11 13.01 0.96
C PHE A 37 8.54 13.30 0.49
N HIS A 38 9.06 14.46 0.89
CA HIS A 38 10.48 14.81 0.71
C HIS A 38 11.33 14.42 1.91
N GLU A 39 10.74 14.45 3.10
CA GLU A 39 11.41 14.21 4.36
C GLU A 39 10.50 13.36 5.23
N VAL A 40 11.05 12.26 5.73
CA VAL A 40 10.38 11.35 6.65
C VAL A 40 10.74 11.79 8.07
N GLY A 41 9.73 11.99 8.92
CA GLY A 41 9.95 12.39 10.30
C GLY A 41 10.62 11.31 11.14
N SER A 42 11.09 11.68 12.33
CA SER A 42 11.82 10.78 13.23
C SER A 42 10.96 10.11 14.31
N SER A 43 9.72 10.57 14.49
CA SER A 43 8.78 10.00 15.47
C SER A 43 7.88 8.99 14.80
N GLU A 44 7.77 7.80 15.36
CA GLU A 44 6.92 6.73 14.84
C GLU A 44 5.56 6.71 15.54
N VAL A 45 4.51 6.47 14.77
CA VAL A 45 3.16 6.18 15.25
C VAL A 45 2.67 4.89 14.61
N LYS A 46 1.88 4.13 15.37
CA LYS A 46 1.32 2.86 14.94
C LYS A 46 -0.19 2.93 14.83
N HIS A 47 -0.73 2.42 13.74
CA HIS A 47 -2.17 2.31 13.50
C HIS A 47 -2.56 0.87 13.25
N ASN A 48 -3.60 0.41 13.95
CA ASN A 48 -4.19 -0.89 13.66
C ASN A 48 -5.27 -0.71 12.60
N VAL A 49 -5.12 -1.43 11.50
CA VAL A 49 -6.08 -1.43 10.40
C VAL A 49 -6.78 -2.78 10.38
N GLU A 50 -8.10 -2.74 10.46
CA GLU A 50 -8.97 -3.91 10.39
C GLU A 50 -10.10 -3.63 9.40
N LEU A 51 -10.11 -4.36 8.29
CA LEU A 51 -10.98 -4.08 7.15
C LEU A 51 -11.62 -5.37 6.66
N SER A 52 -12.87 -5.24 6.19
CA SER A 52 -13.58 -6.29 5.47
C SER A 52 -14.22 -5.74 4.21
N ALA A 53 -14.36 -6.59 3.20
CA ALA A 53 -14.96 -6.25 1.92
C ALA A 53 -15.53 -7.48 1.22
N ASP A 54 -16.43 -7.26 0.26
CA ASP A 54 -17.05 -8.36 -0.50
C ASP A 54 -16.09 -8.90 -1.57
N THR A 55 -15.13 -8.09 -1.99
CA THR A 55 -14.14 -8.45 -3.00
C THR A 55 -12.73 -8.02 -2.58
N GLU A 56 -11.73 -8.70 -3.14
CA GLU A 56 -10.33 -8.33 -2.91
C GLU A 56 -10.04 -6.90 -3.35
N THR A 57 -10.51 -6.50 -4.53
CA THR A 57 -10.28 -5.16 -5.07
C THR A 57 -10.82 -4.08 -4.14
N GLU A 58 -12.01 -4.29 -3.57
CA GLU A 58 -12.59 -3.38 -2.59
C GLU A 58 -11.78 -3.36 -1.29
N LEU A 59 -11.27 -4.52 -0.83
CA LEU A 59 -10.41 -4.59 0.35
C LEU A 59 -9.13 -3.75 0.16
N TRP A 60 -8.47 -3.89 -0.99
CA TRP A 60 -7.30 -3.09 -1.33
C TRP A 60 -7.62 -1.60 -1.45
N PHE A 61 -8.77 -1.26 -2.05
CA PHE A 61 -9.21 0.13 -2.14
C PHE A 61 -9.42 0.74 -0.76
N LYS A 62 -10.09 0.02 0.16
CA LYS A 62 -10.27 0.45 1.56
C LYS A 62 -8.92 0.63 2.26
N PHE A 63 -8.02 -0.34 2.11
CA PHE A 63 -6.69 -0.28 2.72
C PHE A 63 -5.88 0.93 2.24
N LEU A 64 -5.81 1.17 0.92
CA LEU A 64 -5.06 2.31 0.38
C LEU A 64 -5.66 3.64 0.82
N ASN A 65 -6.99 3.74 0.93
CA ASN A 65 -7.64 4.94 1.47
C ASN A 65 -7.27 5.19 2.93
N GLU A 66 -7.19 4.17 3.77
CA GLU A 66 -6.72 4.31 5.15
C GLU A 66 -5.28 4.85 5.20
N VAL A 67 -4.37 4.30 4.39
CA VAL A 67 -2.98 4.79 4.30
C VAL A 67 -2.96 6.27 3.92
N VAL A 68 -3.77 6.66 2.94
CA VAL A 68 -3.81 8.06 2.46
C VAL A 68 -4.41 9.00 3.47
N PHE A 69 -5.41 8.54 4.24
CA PHE A 69 -5.96 9.28 5.36
C PHE A 69 -4.88 9.61 6.41
N TYR A 70 -3.96 8.68 6.71
CA TYR A 70 -2.81 8.97 7.58
C TYR A 70 -1.80 9.90 6.91
N MET A 71 -1.54 9.72 5.62
CA MET A 71 -0.66 10.61 4.85
C MET A 71 -1.18 12.07 4.81
N ASP A 72 -2.49 12.27 4.83
CA ASP A 72 -3.11 13.59 4.94
C ASP A 72 -2.82 14.30 6.27
N LYS A 73 -2.49 13.54 7.32
CA LYS A 73 -2.02 14.07 8.62
C LYS A 73 -0.51 14.34 8.65
N ASN A 74 0.17 14.26 7.51
CA ASN A 74 1.62 14.34 7.38
C ASN A 74 2.36 13.17 8.06
N GLU A 75 1.75 11.99 8.05
CA GLU A 75 2.37 10.76 8.50
C GLU A 75 2.88 9.97 7.28
N ALA A 76 4.19 9.72 7.17
CA ALA A 76 4.76 8.99 6.04
C ALA A 76 4.80 7.48 6.32
N PRO A 77 4.33 6.61 5.43
CA PRO A 77 4.30 5.18 5.71
C PRO A 77 5.72 4.58 5.74
N LEU A 78 6.02 3.82 6.80
CA LEU A 78 7.33 3.18 6.99
C LEU A 78 7.24 1.69 6.67
N THR A 79 6.47 0.97 7.47
CA THR A 79 6.36 -0.49 7.39
C THR A 79 4.95 -0.98 7.66
N LEU A 80 4.63 -2.16 7.13
CA LEU A 80 3.42 -2.90 7.44
C LEU A 80 3.78 -4.25 8.05
N SER A 81 3.02 -4.65 9.08
CA SER A 81 3.03 -6.02 9.60
C SER A 81 1.65 -6.64 9.39
N LEU A 82 1.56 -7.58 8.45
CA LEU A 82 0.32 -8.26 8.12
C LEU A 82 0.03 -9.34 9.18
N ARG A 83 -1.12 -9.24 9.85
CA ARG A 83 -1.52 -10.21 10.89
C ARG A 83 -2.45 -11.27 10.32
N GLU A 84 -3.46 -10.83 9.58
CA GLU A 84 -4.43 -11.70 8.93
C GLU A 84 -4.76 -11.15 7.56
N TYR A 85 -4.77 -12.04 6.56
CA TYR A 85 -5.22 -11.71 5.22
C TYR A 85 -5.89 -12.94 4.63
N HIS A 86 -7.18 -12.83 4.35
CA HIS A 86 -7.91 -13.91 3.72
C HIS A 86 -8.81 -13.39 2.62
N LEU A 87 -8.82 -14.15 1.52
CA LEU A 87 -9.66 -13.92 0.36
C LEU A 87 -10.64 -15.09 0.27
N GLY A 88 -11.93 -14.79 0.32
CA GLY A 88 -13.00 -15.78 0.34
C GLY A 88 -14.33 -15.12 0.04
N CYS A 89 -15.44 -15.72 0.47
CA CYS A 89 -16.77 -15.12 0.28
C CYS A 89 -16.87 -13.72 0.89
N ASN A 90 -16.16 -13.50 2.01
CA ASN A 90 -15.84 -12.19 2.55
C ASN A 90 -14.31 -12.07 2.61
N CYS A 91 -13.77 -10.98 2.10
CA CYS A 91 -12.36 -10.65 2.18
C CYS A 91 -12.09 -9.88 3.48
N TYR A 92 -10.94 -10.13 4.09
CA TYR A 92 -10.56 -9.49 5.35
C TYR A 92 -9.06 -9.23 5.42
N LEU A 93 -8.70 -8.10 6.02
CA LEU A 93 -7.34 -7.70 6.30
C LEU A 93 -7.25 -7.16 7.71
N ARG A 94 -6.25 -7.65 8.45
CA ARG A 94 -5.80 -7.08 9.71
C ARG A 94 -4.30 -6.85 9.65
N ALA A 95 -3.88 -5.61 9.85
CA ALA A 95 -2.48 -5.22 9.81
C ALA A 95 -2.17 -4.13 10.85
N GLU A 96 -0.90 -4.06 11.24
CA GLU A 96 -0.35 -2.90 11.96
C GLU A 96 0.47 -2.08 10.97
N LEU A 97 0.11 -0.81 10.80
CA LEU A 97 0.85 0.17 10.00
C LEU A 97 1.75 0.98 10.92
N THR A 98 3.03 1.07 10.59
CA THR A 98 3.96 2.00 11.23
C THR A 98 4.18 3.19 10.30
N MET A 99 3.95 4.39 10.81
CA MET A 99 4.07 5.65 10.09
C MET A 99 5.05 6.58 10.81
N ALA A 100 5.67 7.50 10.09
CA ALA A 100 6.50 8.57 10.64
C ALA A 100 5.72 9.89 10.70
N GLU A 101 5.45 10.39 11.90
CA GLU A 101 4.77 11.68 12.12
C GLU A 101 5.67 12.87 11.76
N GLN A 102 5.06 14.04 11.55
CA GLN A 102 5.76 15.30 11.25
C GLN A 102 6.61 15.25 9.98
N SER A 103 6.24 14.38 9.04
CA SER A 103 6.91 14.24 7.75
C SER A 103 6.59 15.44 6.84
N LYS A 104 7.53 15.85 5.97
CA LYS A 104 7.29 16.98 5.05
C LYS A 104 6.73 16.48 3.73
N ARG A 105 5.48 16.86 3.46
CA ARG A 105 4.76 16.46 2.26
C ARG A 105 5.30 17.17 1.01
N LYS A 106 5.51 16.40 -0.05
CA LYS A 106 5.83 16.85 -1.41
C LYS A 106 4.57 17.19 -2.18
N GLN A 107 3.63 16.24 -2.21
CA GLN A 107 2.40 16.31 -2.98
C GLN A 107 1.36 15.38 -2.37
N ALA A 108 0.09 15.72 -2.54
CA ALA A 108 -1.03 14.91 -2.07
C ALA A 108 -1.45 13.92 -3.16
N VAL A 109 -1.82 12.71 -2.73
CA VAL A 109 -2.50 11.75 -3.61
C VAL A 109 -4.00 11.99 -3.51
N LYS A 110 -4.67 12.27 -4.63
CA LYS A 110 -6.09 12.67 -4.65
C LYS A 110 -7.05 11.51 -4.92
N ALA A 111 -6.63 10.50 -5.67
CA ALA A 111 -7.45 9.35 -6.02
C ALA A 111 -6.56 8.16 -6.40
N PHE A 112 -7.09 6.96 -6.20
CA PHE A 112 -6.48 5.71 -6.64
C PHE A 112 -7.39 5.01 -7.63
N THR A 113 -6.78 4.53 -8.71
CA THR A 113 -7.43 3.65 -9.68
C THR A 113 -6.57 2.41 -9.84
N LEU A 114 -7.11 1.25 -9.47
CA LEU A 114 -6.45 -0.04 -9.66
C LEU A 114 -6.68 -0.51 -11.09
N HIS A 115 -5.68 -0.36 -11.96
CA HIS A 115 -5.69 -0.92 -13.32
C HIS A 115 -4.91 -2.23 -13.35
N ASN A 116 -5.54 -3.30 -13.86
CA ASN A 116 -4.91 -4.61 -14.07
C ASN A 116 -4.41 -5.30 -12.78
N PHE A 117 -5.15 -5.13 -11.68
CA PHE A 117 -4.85 -5.75 -10.39
C PHE A 117 -5.04 -7.28 -10.44
N GLY A 118 -4.01 -8.04 -10.09
CA GLY A 118 -4.04 -9.49 -9.97
C GLY A 118 -2.68 -10.07 -9.58
N PHE A 119 -2.67 -11.29 -9.03
CA PHE A 119 -1.42 -11.99 -8.72
C PHE A 119 -0.97 -12.87 -9.88
N THR A 120 0.32 -12.87 -10.15
CA THR A 120 0.94 -13.83 -11.07
C THR A 120 1.69 -14.87 -10.25
N ALA A 121 1.32 -16.16 -10.39
CA ALA A 121 2.02 -17.27 -9.75
C ALA A 121 2.75 -18.10 -10.82
N GLN A 122 4.04 -18.34 -10.63
CA GLN A 122 4.82 -19.27 -11.44
C GLN A 122 5.11 -20.52 -10.62
N MET A 123 4.66 -21.68 -11.09
CA MET A 123 4.95 -22.97 -10.47
C MET A 123 5.96 -23.72 -11.34
N ILE A 124 7.10 -24.07 -10.75
CA ILE A 124 8.11 -24.92 -11.40
C ILE A 124 8.09 -26.26 -10.68
N PHE A 125 7.78 -27.32 -11.42
CA PHE A 125 7.83 -28.69 -10.92
C PHE A 125 9.16 -29.30 -11.32
N ASP A 126 9.88 -29.84 -10.35
CA ASP A 126 11.01 -30.73 -10.61
C ASP A 126 10.43 -32.12 -10.95
N VAL A 127 10.84 -32.70 -12.09
CA VAL A 127 10.35 -33.99 -12.60
C VAL A 127 11.47 -34.99 -12.66
#